data_AF-A0A2D6MYE3-F1
#
_entry.id   AF-A0A2D6MYE3-F1
#
_cell.length_a   1.000
_cell.length_b   1.000
_cell.length_c   1.000
_cell.angle_alpha   90.00
_cell.angle_beta   90.00
_cell.angle_gamma   90.00
#
_symmetry.space_group_name_H-M   'P 1'
#
loop_
_entity.id
_entity.type
_entity.pdbx_description
1 polymer ?
#
loop_
_entity_poly.entity_id
_entity_poly.type
_entity_poly.pdbx_seq_one_letter_code
_entity_poly.pdbx_strand_id
1 'polypeptide(L)'
;MTERPQDEPRTDSDDSDSARPPARRGPPPNPLYHPLFLPVLLIAFSLWFGYDGFLTTDPEMLEHRTFNRIMFGIMLPICIWLVPRGIKEFREDRELAQKRQNERNAS
;
A
#
# COMPACT_ATOMS: atom_id res chain seq x y z
N MET A 1 -44.69 -54.20 -41.25
CA MET A 1 -44.94 -52.99 -42.06
C MET A 1 -45.30 -51.90 -41.06
N THR A 2 -44.44 -50.95 -40.70
CA THR A 2 -43.54 -50.13 -41.55
C THR A 2 -42.26 -49.73 -40.76
N GLU A 3 -41.23 -49.33 -41.50
CA GLU A 3 -39.78 -49.25 -41.22
C GLU A 3 -39.26 -48.16 -40.25
N ARG A 4 -37.99 -48.29 -39.80
CA ARG A 4 -37.13 -47.30 -39.08
C ARG A 4 -36.53 -46.25 -40.03
N PRO A 5 -36.11 -45.05 -39.56
CA PRO A 5 -34.66 -44.73 -39.35
C PRO A 5 -34.37 -43.78 -38.15
N GLN A 6 -33.35 -44.03 -37.30
CA GLN A 6 -31.98 -43.45 -37.19
C GLN A 6 -31.86 -41.94 -36.81
N ASP A 7 -30.73 -41.60 -36.18
CA ASP A 7 -30.19 -40.27 -35.74
C ASP A 7 -30.49 -39.89 -34.26
N GLU A 8 -29.60 -39.47 -33.36
CA GLU A 8 -28.14 -39.25 -33.27
C GLU A 8 -27.81 -38.97 -31.76
N PRO A 9 -26.53 -38.86 -31.33
CA PRO A 9 -26.11 -39.05 -29.94
C PRO A 9 -26.35 -37.80 -29.08
N ARG A 10 -26.99 -37.95 -27.92
CA ARG A 10 -26.96 -36.89 -26.89
C ARG A 10 -25.70 -37.02 -26.06
N THR A 11 -24.68 -36.38 -26.61
CA THR A 11 -23.50 -35.79 -25.97
C THR A 11 -23.59 -35.65 -24.46
N ASP A 12 -22.60 -36.23 -23.79
CA ASP A 12 -22.11 -35.81 -22.48
C ASP A 12 -21.91 -34.28 -22.47
N SER A 13 -22.72 -33.59 -21.69
CA SER A 13 -22.39 -32.25 -21.23
C SER A 13 -22.19 -32.32 -19.72
N ASP A 14 -20.94 -32.62 -19.38
CA ASP A 14 -20.23 -32.06 -18.23
C ASP A 14 -20.85 -30.73 -17.81
N ASP A 15 -21.53 -30.72 -16.67
CA ASP A 15 -21.60 -29.53 -15.81
C ASP A 15 -21.20 -29.96 -14.40
N SER A 16 -20.03 -30.57 -14.34
CA SER A 16 -19.17 -30.58 -13.18
C SER A 16 -18.57 -29.18 -12.98
N ASP A 17 -19.42 -28.14 -12.82
CA ASP A 17 -18.96 -26.84 -12.28
C ASP A 17 -18.82 -26.98 -10.76
N SER A 18 -17.91 -27.88 -10.39
CA SER A 18 -17.37 -27.99 -9.05
C SER A 18 -16.73 -26.67 -8.70
N ALA A 19 -17.46 -25.87 -7.93
CA ALA A 19 -16.94 -25.07 -6.84
C ALA A 19 -15.59 -24.40 -7.12
N ARG A 20 -15.57 -23.39 -8.01
CA ARG A 20 -14.51 -22.37 -7.90
C ARG A 20 -14.70 -21.70 -6.55
N PRO A 21 -13.75 -21.82 -5.58
CA PRO A 21 -13.88 -21.10 -4.33
C PRO A 21 -13.97 -19.61 -4.66
N PRO A 22 -14.87 -18.84 -4.01
CA PRO A 22 -15.00 -17.41 -4.28
C PRO A 22 -13.61 -16.80 -4.14
N ALA A 23 -13.14 -16.12 -5.19
CA ALA A 23 -11.88 -15.41 -5.17
C ALA A 23 -11.85 -14.57 -3.90
N ARG A 24 -11.03 -14.97 -2.92
CA ARG A 24 -10.88 -14.24 -1.66
C ARG A 24 -10.42 -12.85 -2.06
N ARG A 25 -11.34 -11.88 -2.07
CA ARG A 25 -11.00 -10.47 -2.11
C ARG A 25 -10.09 -10.28 -0.91
N GLY A 26 -8.79 -10.11 -1.18
CA GLY A 26 -7.83 -9.81 -0.14
C GLY A 26 -8.30 -8.58 0.64
N PRO A 27 -7.80 -8.38 1.87
CA PRO A 27 -8.07 -7.16 2.62
C PRO A 27 -7.91 -5.96 1.69
N PRO A 28 -8.86 -5.01 1.68
CA PRO A 28 -8.76 -3.85 0.82
C PRO A 28 -7.40 -3.17 1.06
N PRO A 29 -6.74 -2.67 0.01
CA PRO A 29 -5.45 -2.01 0.15
C PRO A 29 -5.60 -0.85 1.13
N ASN A 30 -5.10 -1.05 2.35
CA ASN A 30 -5.16 -0.03 3.38
C ASN A 30 -4.00 0.94 3.15
N PRO A 31 -4.26 2.25 2.98
CA PRO A 31 -3.21 3.24 2.75
C PRO A 31 -2.15 3.28 3.86
N LEU A 32 -2.49 2.79 5.06
CA LEU A 32 -1.55 2.67 6.18
C LEU A 32 -0.45 1.61 5.97
N TYR A 33 -0.65 0.64 5.05
CA TYR A 33 0.38 -0.33 4.68
C TYR A 33 1.31 0.17 3.57
N HIS A 34 1.14 1.41 3.09
CA HIS A 34 2.06 1.97 2.13
C HIS A 34 3.42 2.26 2.82
N PRO A 35 4.56 1.73 2.33
CA PRO A 35 5.85 1.85 3.01
C PRO A 35 6.31 3.30 3.18
N LEU A 36 5.84 4.21 2.33
CA LEU A 36 6.12 5.65 2.45
C LEU A 36 5.13 6.42 3.34
N PHE A 37 4.06 5.81 3.85
CA PHE A 37 3.09 6.52 4.70
C PHE A 37 3.77 7.10 5.94
N LEU A 38 4.48 6.27 6.70
CA LEU A 38 5.16 6.70 7.93
C LEU A 38 6.30 7.71 7.65
N PRO A 39 7.21 7.47 6.68
CA PRO A 39 8.24 8.44 6.32
C PRO A 39 7.70 9.82 5.94
N VAL A 40 6.68 9.89 5.08
CA VAL A 40 6.09 11.16 4.64
C VAL A 40 5.41 11.87 5.81
N LEU A 41 4.69 11.12 6.65
CA LEU A 41 4.06 11.66 7.85
C LEU A 41 5.10 12.23 8.83
N LEU A 42 6.22 11.53 9.05
CA LEU A 42 7.31 12.00 9.90
C LEU A 42 7.94 13.29 9.37
N ILE A 43 8.17 13.39 8.06
CA ILE A 43 8.68 14.62 7.45
C ILE A 43 7.71 15.77 7.67
N ALA A 44 6.41 15.55 7.41
CA ALA A 44 5.39 16.57 7.60
C ALA A 44 5.33 17.07 9.05
N PHE A 45 5.31 16.16 10.03
CA PHE A 45 5.35 16.54 11.45
C PHE A 45 6.65 17.21 11.85
N SER A 46 7.80 16.74 11.37
CA SER A 46 9.10 17.36 11.68
C SER A 46 9.16 18.80 11.16
N LEU A 47 8.68 19.05 9.93
CA LEU A 47 8.60 20.39 9.36
C LEU A 47 7.59 21.26 10.12
N TRP A 48 6.45 20.70 10.53
CA TRP A 48 5.45 21.41 11.35
C TRP A 48 6.03 21.85 12.69
N PHE A 49 6.60 20.92 13.47
CA PHE A 49 7.20 21.25 14.77
C PHE A 49 8.38 22.24 14.64
N GLY A 50 9.15 22.13 13.55
CA GLY A 50 10.21 23.09 13.24
C GLY A 50 9.67 24.49 12.94
N TYR A 51 8.62 24.59 12.12
CA TYR A 51 7.96 25.85 11.81
C TYR A 51 7.37 26.50 13.07
N ASP A 52 6.62 25.74 13.85
CA ASP A 52 5.92 26.24 15.02
C ASP A 52 6.86 26.51 16.22
N GLY A 53 8.00 25.82 16.29
CA GLY A 53 9.02 26.03 17.32
C GLY A 53 9.98 27.21 17.05
N PHE A 54 10.19 27.56 15.77
CA PHE A 54 11.21 28.54 15.38
C PHE A 54 10.68 29.75 14.61
N LEU A 55 9.73 29.57 13.68
CA LEU A 55 9.25 30.64 12.78
C LEU A 55 7.95 31.29 13.27
N THR A 56 7.10 30.56 13.99
CA THR A 56 5.85 31.11 14.55
C THR A 56 6.13 32.30 15.47
N THR A 57 5.38 33.38 15.22
CA THR A 57 5.43 34.65 16.00
C THR A 57 4.11 34.92 16.73
N ASP A 58 3.14 34.01 16.65
CA ASP A 58 1.85 34.14 17.34
C ASP A 58 2.01 34.04 18.86
N PRO A 59 1.42 34.98 19.63
CA PRO A 59 1.62 35.07 21.07
C PRO A 59 1.04 33.88 21.86
N GLU A 60 -0.02 33.24 21.37
CA GLU A 60 -0.61 32.03 21.98
C GLU A 60 0.31 30.81 21.79
N MET A 61 0.96 30.70 20.64
CA MET A 61 1.88 29.60 20.33
C MET A 61 3.25 29.75 21.00
N LEU A 62 3.58 30.94 21.54
CA LEU A 62 4.79 31.15 22.34
C LEU A 62 4.81 30.32 23.62
N GLU A 63 3.65 30.06 24.22
CA GLU A 63 3.53 29.23 25.42
C GLU A 63 3.93 27.77 25.12
N HIS A 64 3.62 27.29 23.93
CA HIS A 64 3.95 25.94 23.46
C HIS A 64 5.27 25.86 22.68
N ARG A 65 5.97 26.98 22.48
CA ARG A 65 7.23 27.05 21.74
C ARG A 65 8.29 26.09 22.28
N THR A 66 8.42 25.97 23.60
CA THR A 66 9.39 25.05 24.22
C THR A 66 9.04 23.59 23.94
N PHE A 67 7.75 23.25 24.00
CA PHE A 67 7.26 21.92 23.65
C PHE A 67 7.54 21.58 22.18
N ASN A 68 7.22 22.49 21.27
CA ASN A 68 7.47 22.33 19.83
C ASN A 68 8.96 22.16 19.52
N ARG A 69 9.86 22.89 20.21
CA ARG A 69 11.31 22.74 20.05
C ARG A 69 11.84 21.40 20.56
N ILE A 70 11.35 20.93 21.71
CA ILE A 70 11.73 19.61 22.25
C ILE A 70 11.21 18.51 21.32
N MET A 71 9.95 18.59 20.91
CA MET A 71 9.35 17.64 19.96
C MET A 71 10.07 17.65 18.63
N PHE A 72 10.46 18.81 18.10
CA PHE A 72 11.32 18.91 16.92
C PHE A 72 12.67 18.23 17.14
N GLY A 73 13.32 18.49 18.28
CA GLY A 73 14.60 17.87 18.64
C GLY A 73 14.55 16.34 18.75
N ILE A 74 13.39 15.77 19.10
CA ILE A 74 13.17 14.32 19.15
C ILE A 74 12.74 13.77 17.77
N MET A 75 11.83 14.46 17.07
CA MET A 75 11.32 14.04 15.76
C MET A 75 12.40 14.08 14.69
N LEU A 76 13.27 15.08 14.69
CA LEU A 76 14.31 15.24 13.68
C LEU A 76 15.26 14.03 13.59
N PRO A 77 15.87 13.52 14.67
CA PRO A 77 16.73 12.34 14.60
C PRO A 77 15.97 11.07 14.21
N ILE A 78 14.72 10.91 14.67
CA ILE A 78 13.88 9.76 14.28
C ILE A 78 13.58 9.83 12.77
N CYS A 79 13.24 11.01 12.27
CA CYS A 79 13.00 11.26 10.84
C CYS A 79 14.24 10.95 10.01
N ILE A 80 15.41 11.46 10.41
CA ILE A 80 16.68 11.18 9.73
C ILE A 80 17.02 9.69 9.71
N TRP A 81 16.68 8.94 10.76
CA TRP A 81 16.96 7.51 10.83
C TRP A 81 15.95 6.66 10.04
N LEU A 82 14.66 7.00 10.11
CA LEU A 82 13.59 6.15 9.62
C LEU A 82 13.20 6.44 8.17
N VAL A 83 13.33 7.69 7.71
CA VAL A 83 13.01 8.07 6.32
C VAL A 83 13.89 7.33 5.30
N PRO A 84 15.23 7.28 5.44
CA PRO A 84 16.07 6.55 4.48
C PRO A 84 15.72 5.07 4.42
N ARG A 85 15.36 4.47 5.56
CA ARG A 85 14.92 3.08 5.66
C ARG A 85 13.63 2.85 4.88
N GLY A 86 12.61 3.69 5.08
CA GLY A 86 11.34 3.58 4.35
C GLY A 86 11.47 3.83 2.85
N ILE A 87 12.37 4.74 2.44
CA ILE A 87 12.69 4.95 1.01
C ILE A 87 13.35 3.70 0.41
N LYS A 88 14.24 3.03 1.16
CA LYS A 88 14.90 1.81 0.70
C LYS A 88 13.88 0.68 0.48
N GLU A 89 13.00 0.45 1.46
CA GLU A 89 11.93 -0.58 1.39
C GLU A 89 10.99 -0.31 0.20
N PHE A 90 10.59 0.94 -0.05
CA PHE A 90 9.76 1.29 -1.19
C PHE A 90 10.44 1.02 -2.55
N ARG A 91 11.76 1.25 -2.65
CA ARG A 91 12.50 0.96 -3.88
C ARG A 91 12.55 -0.54 -4.17
N GLU A 92 12.81 -1.35 -3.15
CA GLU A 92 12.84 -2.81 -3.26
C GLU A 92 11.47 -3.36 -3.69
N ASP A 93 10.38 -2.86 -3.10
CA ASP A 93 9.02 -3.25 -3.48
C ASP A 93 8.68 -2.90 -4.94
N ARG A 94 9.13 -1.74 -5.42
CA ARG A 94 8.93 -1.33 -6.82
C ARG A 94 9.72 -2.20 -7.79
N GLU A 95 10.95 -2.55 -7.45
CA GLU A 95 11.78 -3.44 -8.26
C GLU A 95 11.18 -4.85 -8.34
N LEU A 96 10.68 -5.39 -7.23
CA LEU A 96 9.98 -6.68 -7.19
C LEU A 96 8.65 -6.66 -7.94
N ALA A 97 7.89 -5.57 -7.87
CA ALA A 97 6.67 -5.40 -8.65
C ALA A 97 6.97 -5.36 -10.16
N GLN A 98 8.03 -4.64 -10.56
CA GLN A 98 8.45 -4.53 -11.95
C GLN A 98 8.95 -5.87 -12.51
N LYS A 99 9.76 -6.63 -11.75
CA LYS A 99 10.19 -7.99 -12.14
C LYS A 99 9.01 -8.92 -12.36
N ARG A 100 8.05 -8.97 -11.41
CA ARG A 100 6.83 -9.79 -11.53
C ARG A 100 5.99 -9.41 -12.75
N GLN A 101 5.95 -8.13 -13.10
CA GLN A 101 5.23 -7.68 -14.29
C GLN A 101 5.95 -8.06 -15.58
N ASN A 102 7.28 -7.99 -15.62
CA ASN A 102 8.07 -8.43 -16.78
C ASN A 102 7.96 -9.94 -17.02
N GLU A 103 8.03 -10.77 -15.97
CA GLU A 103 7.85 -12.22 -16.08
C GLU A 103 6.46 -12.60 -16.62
N ARG A 104 5.41 -11.90 -16.16
CA ARG A 104 4.05 -12.09 -16.66
C ARG A 104 3.89 -11.71 -18.13
N ASN A 105 4.59 -10.66 -18.58
CA ASN A 105 4.53 -10.21 -19.97
C ASN A 105 5.38 -11.08 -20.92
N ALA A 106 6.29 -11.90 -20.37
CA ALA A 106 7.18 -12.78 -21.13
C ALA A 106 6.67 -14.23 -21.23
N SER A 107 5.56 -14.56 -20.57
CA SER A 107 4.86 -15.86 -20.63
C SER A 107 3.65 -15.76 -21.54
#